data_AF-A0A2V6XZA2-F1
#
_entry.id   AF-A0A2V6XZA2-F1
#
_cell.length_a   1.000
_cell.length_b   1.000
_cell.length_c   1.000
_cell.angle_alpha   90.00
_cell.angle_beta   90.00
_cell.angle_gamma   90.00
#
_symmetry.space_group_name_H-M   'P 1'
#
loop_
_entity.id
_entity.type
_entity.pdbx_description
1 polymer ?
#
loop_
_entity_poly.entity_id
_entity_poly.type
_entity_poly.pdbx_seq_one_letter_code
_entity_poly.pdbx_strand_id
1 'polypeptide(L)'
;MVHARETHNPADFSVDATRVNPWNDPRVSDEDGVRYSLETAAFCGTPKHVADRLGELRDAGVHNVLCQMSYGYLPPVAIMGSMRRFGEDVMPRFR
;
A
#
# COMPACT_ATOMS: atom_id res chain seq x y z
N MET A 1 12.03 6.51 -0.99
CA MET A 1 12.66 5.35 -0.31
C MET A 1 13.81 4.76 -1.12
N VAL A 2 13.72 4.77 -2.46
CA VAL A 2 14.75 4.23 -3.36
C VAL A 2 16.03 5.09 -3.41
N HIS A 3 15.94 6.43 -3.38
CA HIS A 3 17.13 7.31 -3.43
C HIS A 3 18.09 7.17 -2.24
N ALA A 4 17.61 6.71 -1.07
CA ALA A 4 18.49 6.45 0.07
C ALA A 4 19.44 5.27 -0.20
N ARG A 5 19.05 4.34 -1.08
CA ARG A 5 19.87 3.19 -1.48
C ARG A 5 21.08 3.63 -2.28
N GLU A 6 20.91 4.54 -3.24
CA GLU A 6 22.01 5.08 -4.04
C GLU A 6 23.06 5.78 -3.17
N THR A 7 22.61 6.50 -2.13
CA THR A 7 23.50 7.23 -1.23
C THR A 7 24.21 6.34 -0.20
N HIS A 8 23.58 5.27 0.26
CA HIS A 8 24.05 4.52 1.44
C HIS A 8 24.48 3.08 1.16
N ASN A 9 24.12 2.50 0.02
CA ASN A 9 24.51 1.14 -0.29
C ASN A 9 25.96 1.08 -0.82
N PRO A 10 26.72 0.01 -0.49
CA PRO A 10 27.97 -0.30 -1.16
C PRO A 10 27.82 -0.40 -2.68
N ALA A 11 28.91 -0.15 -3.41
CA ALA A 11 28.91 -0.18 -4.88
C ALA A 11 28.60 -1.56 -5.48
N ASP A 12 28.81 -2.64 -4.72
CA ASP A 12 28.52 -4.03 -5.10
C ASP A 12 27.18 -4.53 -4.54
N PHE A 13 26.40 -3.68 -3.87
CA PHE A 13 25.10 -4.06 -3.34
C PHE A 13 24.12 -4.39 -4.47
N SER A 14 23.59 -5.60 -4.44
CA SER A 14 22.52 -6.04 -5.33
C SER A 14 21.46 -6.81 -4.56
N VAL A 15 20.22 -6.76 -5.05
CA VAL A 15 19.10 -7.54 -4.54
C VAL A 15 18.67 -8.50 -5.65
N ASP A 16 18.45 -9.75 -5.29
CA ASP A 16 17.91 -10.75 -6.19
C ASP A 16 16.59 -10.26 -6.82
N ALA A 17 16.46 -10.40 -8.14
CA ALA A 17 15.28 -10.01 -8.88
C ALA A 17 14.00 -10.70 -8.35
N THR A 18 14.10 -11.91 -7.80
CA THR A 18 12.95 -12.63 -7.23
C THR A 18 12.50 -12.07 -5.87
N ARG A 19 13.27 -11.16 -5.27
CA ARG A 19 12.98 -10.52 -3.98
C ARG A 19 12.44 -9.11 -4.10
N VAL A 20 12.30 -8.62 -5.33
CA VAL A 20 11.69 -7.34 -5.62
C VAL A 20 10.42 -7.53 -6.45
N ASN A 21 9.54 -6.54 -6.37
CA ASN A 21 8.37 -6.39 -7.23
C ASN A 21 8.42 -4.99 -7.86
N PRO A 22 7.57 -4.69 -8.86
CA PRO A 22 7.62 -3.41 -9.55
C PRO A 22 7.54 -2.17 -8.65
N TRP A 23 6.94 -2.28 -7.47
CA TRP A 23 6.86 -1.17 -6.51
C TRP A 23 8.17 -0.87 -5.77
N ASN A 24 9.02 -1.88 -5.52
CA ASN A 24 10.24 -1.72 -4.72
C ASN A 24 11.55 -1.94 -5.51
N ASP A 25 11.44 -2.16 -6.82
CA ASP A 25 12.56 -2.31 -7.73
C ASP A 25 13.03 -0.95 -8.28
N PRO A 26 14.27 -0.50 -7.98
CA PRO A 26 14.80 0.75 -8.51
C PRO A 26 14.92 0.80 -10.04
N ARG A 27 14.86 -0.34 -10.72
CA ARG A 27 15.00 -0.43 -12.18
C ARG A 27 13.68 -0.18 -12.90
N VAL A 28 12.56 -0.15 -12.17
CA VAL A 28 11.22 0.10 -12.71
C VAL A 28 10.89 1.58 -12.53
N SER A 29 10.13 2.14 -13.47
CA SER A 29 9.70 3.54 -13.39
C SER A 29 8.76 3.74 -12.19
N ASP A 30 8.78 4.93 -11.59
CA ASP A 30 7.85 5.27 -10.51
C ASP A 30 6.39 5.09 -10.96
N GLU A 31 6.07 5.43 -12.21
CA GLU A 31 4.72 5.28 -12.77
C GLU A 31 4.26 3.82 -12.80
N ASP A 32 5.10 2.92 -13.30
CA ASP A 32 4.78 1.49 -13.37
C ASP A 32 4.74 0.86 -11.98
N GLY A 33 5.63 1.28 -11.09
CA GLY A 33 5.61 0.86 -9.69
C GLY A 33 4.32 1.28 -8.98
N VAL A 34 3.89 2.53 -9.17
CA VAL A 34 2.62 3.04 -8.62
C VAL A 34 1.43 2.28 -9.19
N ARG A 35 1.39 2.04 -10.51
CA ARG A 35 0.31 1.29 -11.16
C ARG A 35 0.20 -0.13 -10.57
N TYR A 36 1.32 -0.84 -10.47
CA TYR A 36 1.37 -2.17 -9.84
C TYR A 36 0.88 -2.12 -8.38
N SER A 37 1.31 -1.13 -7.61
CA SER A 37 0.92 -0.99 -6.20
C SER A 37 -0.59 -0.75 -6.04
N LEU A 38 -1.17 0.12 -6.87
CA LEU A 38 -2.61 0.40 -6.87
C LEU A 38 -3.45 -0.82 -7.28
N GLU A 39 -2.94 -1.65 -8.19
CA GLU A 39 -3.63 -2.87 -8.64
C GLU A 39 -3.56 -4.01 -7.62
N THR A 40 -2.45 -4.14 -6.89
CA THR A 40 -2.15 -5.36 -6.12
C THR A 40 -2.14 -5.18 -4.61
N ALA A 41 -1.81 -3.99 -4.11
CA ALA A 41 -1.45 -3.80 -2.70
C ALA A 41 -2.20 -2.64 -2.00
N ALA A 42 -2.47 -1.55 -2.72
CA ALA A 42 -3.08 -0.35 -2.14
C ALA A 42 -4.61 -0.39 -2.26
N PHE A 43 -5.30 -0.18 -1.14
CA PHE A 43 -6.76 -0.25 -1.08
C PHE A 43 -7.30 1.18 -1.08
N CYS A 44 -7.55 1.71 -2.27
CA CYS A 44 -7.95 3.10 -2.49
C CYS A 44 -9.29 3.19 -3.23
N GLY A 45 -10.18 4.09 -2.80
CA GLY A 45 -11.45 4.33 -3.50
C GLY A 45 -12.62 4.56 -2.55
N THR A 46 -13.80 4.11 -2.95
CA THR A 46 -15.02 4.21 -2.14
C THR A 46 -14.99 3.23 -0.97
N PRO A 47 -15.73 3.49 0.13
CA PRO A 47 -15.84 2.55 1.24
C PRO A 47 -16.32 1.16 0.83
N LYS A 48 -17.22 1.08 -0.15
CA LYS A 48 -17.66 -0.20 -0.72
C LYS A 48 -16.50 -0.95 -1.36
N HIS A 49 -15.75 -0.31 -2.25
CA HIS A 49 -14.64 -0.95 -2.95
C HIS A 49 -13.56 -1.46 -1.98
N VAL A 50 -13.21 -0.64 -0.97
CA VAL A 50 -12.25 -1.05 0.07
C VAL A 50 -12.78 -2.22 0.90
N ALA A 51 -14.07 -2.23 1.24
CA ALA A 51 -14.68 -3.35 1.94
C ALA A 51 -14.68 -4.63 1.08
N ASP A 52 -15.06 -4.55 -0.19
CA ASP A 52 -15.08 -5.73 -1.06
C ASP A 52 -13.68 -6.38 -1.13
N ARG A 53 -12.61 -5.58 -1.27
CA ARG A 53 -11.21 -6.06 -1.27
C ARG A 53 -10.74 -6.64 0.06
N LEU A 54 -11.16 -6.04 1.18
CA LEU A 54 -10.89 -6.62 2.51
C LEU A 54 -11.67 -7.94 2.72
N GLY A 55 -12.85 -8.07 2.13
CA GLY A 55 -13.62 -9.31 2.08
C GLY A 55 -12.85 -10.43 1.41
N GLU A 56 -12.24 -10.16 0.26
CA GLU A 56 -11.38 -11.14 -0.42
C GLU A 56 -10.20 -11.59 0.46
N LEU A 57 -9.57 -10.67 1.20
CA LEU A 57 -8.50 -11.04 2.16
C LEU A 57 -9.02 -11.93 3.29
N ARG A 58 -10.19 -11.61 3.84
CA ARG A 58 -10.84 -12.42 4.87
C ARG A 58 -11.14 -13.83 4.34
N ASP A 59 -11.68 -13.93 3.13
CA ASP A 59 -12.02 -15.20 2.49
C ASP A 59 -10.76 -16.03 2.19
N ALA A 60 -9.62 -15.37 1.97
CA ALA A 60 -8.30 -15.99 1.88
C ALA A 60 -7.68 -16.36 3.25
N GLY A 61 -8.37 -16.13 4.37
CA GLY A 61 -7.93 -16.51 5.72
C GLY A 61 -7.18 -15.43 6.50
N VAL A 62 -7.19 -14.17 6.03
CA VAL A 62 -6.61 -13.05 6.78
C VAL A 62 -7.57 -12.61 7.89
N HIS A 63 -7.08 -12.57 9.13
CA HIS A 63 -7.89 -12.19 10.30
C HIS A 63 -7.58 -10.80 10.85
N ASN A 64 -6.37 -10.28 10.60
CA ASN A 64 -5.93 -9.00 11.13
C ASN A 64 -5.28 -8.20 10.01
N VAL A 65 -5.67 -6.93 9.88
CA VAL A 65 -5.10 -5.99 8.91
C VAL A 65 -4.57 -4.77 9.62
N LEU A 66 -3.35 -4.34 9.27
CA LEU A 66 -2.83 -3.03 9.64
C LEU A 66 -2.93 -2.11 8.42
N CYS A 67 -3.60 -0.98 8.60
CA CYS A 67 -3.80 -0.01 7.52
C CYS A 67 -2.77 1.12 7.62
N GLN A 68 -1.85 1.19 6.66
CA GLN A 68 -1.03 2.38 6.45
C GLN A 68 -1.86 3.42 5.68
N MET A 69 -2.39 4.43 6.38
CA MET A 69 -3.20 5.50 5.78
C MET A 69 -2.44 6.82 5.60
N SER A 70 -1.24 6.93 6.18
CA SER A 70 -0.32 8.04 5.94
C SER A 70 0.72 7.62 4.91
N TYR A 71 0.90 8.44 3.88
CA TYR A 71 1.92 8.21 2.86
C TYR A 71 2.45 9.53 2.30
N GLY A 72 3.77 9.65 2.17
CA GLY A 72 4.43 10.85 1.64
C GLY A 72 4.00 12.13 2.35
N TYR A 73 3.56 13.10 1.55
CA TYR A 73 3.16 14.44 2.01
C TYR A 73 1.64 14.62 2.08
N LEU A 74 0.88 13.54 2.27
CA LEU A 74 -0.58 13.63 2.40
C LEU A 74 -0.95 14.57 3.56
N PRO A 75 -1.89 15.53 3.36
CA PRO A 75 -2.30 16.44 4.42
C PRO A 75 -2.91 15.68 5.60
N PRO A 76 -2.60 16.07 6.85
CA PRO A 76 -3.16 15.43 8.05
C PRO A 76 -4.69 15.36 8.03
N VAL A 77 -5.36 16.42 7.54
CA VAL A 77 -6.82 16.46 7.41
C VAL A 77 -7.37 15.38 6.48
N ALA A 78 -6.66 15.06 5.40
CA ALA A 78 -7.05 14.01 4.47
C ALA A 78 -6.89 12.62 5.10
N ILE A 79 -5.79 12.40 5.81
CA ILE A 79 -5.52 11.15 6.54
C ILE A 79 -6.60 10.91 7.60
N MET A 80 -6.86 11.90 8.46
CA MET A 80 -7.89 11.80 9.50
C MET A 80 -9.29 11.58 8.91
N GLY A 81 -9.61 12.26 7.80
CA GLY A 81 -10.86 12.05 7.09
C GLY A 81 -10.98 10.66 6.46
N SER A 82 -9.87 10.03 6.05
CA SER A 82 -9.86 8.64 5.57
C SER A 82 -10.04 7.64 6.72
N MET A 83 -9.32 7.83 7.84
CA MET A 83 -9.47 6.98 9.04
C MET A 83 -10.90 7.01 9.57
N ARG A 84 -11.52 8.19 9.61
CA ARG A 84 -12.91 8.35 10.05
C ARG A 84 -13.89 7.57 9.15
N ARG A 85 -13.84 7.79 7.82
CA ARG A 85 -14.67 7.06 6.86
C ARG A 85 -14.43 5.56 6.90
N PHE A 86 -13.19 5.12 7.10
CA PHE A 86 -12.89 3.69 7.26
C PHE A 86 -13.59 3.10 8.49
N GLY A 87 -13.51 3.79 9.64
CA GLY A 87 -14.16 3.35 10.87
C GLY A 87 -15.70 3.39 10.83
N GLU A 88 -16.27 4.41 10.18
CA GLU A 88 -17.72 4.60 10.06
C GLU A 88 -18.34 3.71 8.99
N ASP A 89 -17.69 3.56 7.83
CA ASP A 89 -18.32 2.95 6.66
C ASP A 89 -17.74 1.58 6.32
N VAL A 90 -16.48 1.25 6.65
CA VAL A 90 -15.83 -0.01 6.22
C VAL A 90 -15.86 -1.05 7.34
N MET A 91 -15.30 -0.74 8.50
CA MET A 91 -15.15 -1.68 9.61
C MET A 91 -16.47 -2.35 10.05
N PRO A 92 -17.64 -1.68 10.07
CA PRO A 92 -18.90 -2.32 10.47
C PRO A 92 -19.34 -3.48 9.58
N ARG A 93 -18.82 -3.60 8.35
CA ARG A 93 -19.13 -4.71 7.43
C ARG A 93 -18.47 -6.04 7.81
N PHE A 94 -17.52 -6.01 8.74
CA PHE A 94 -16.72 -7.18 9.16
C PHE A 94 -16.95 -7.58 10.62
N ARG A 95 -17.98 -7.01 11.25
CA ARG A 95 -18.39 -7.36 12.62
C ARG A 95 -19.19 -8.65 12.65
#